data_AF-A0A926PBP3-F1
#
_entry.id   AF-A0A926PBP3-F1
#
_cell.length_a   1.000
_cell.length_b   1.000
_cell.length_c   1.000
_cell.angle_alpha   90.00
_cell.angle_beta   90.00
_cell.angle_gamma   90.00
#
_symmetry.space_group_name_H-M   'P 1'
#
loop_
_entity.id
_entity.type
_entity.pdbx_description
1 polymer ?
#
loop_
_entity_poly.entity_id
_entity_poly.type
_entity_poly.pdbx_seq_one_letter_code
_entity_poly.pdbx_strand_id
1 'polypeptide(L)'
;MKPENVHDWICPDISTYWKLTKLPNKDEYILQAVEENLQHLFSAEEAYTLRYFNGRLTVEQVQKLCQRKLGDTISSHFVLKLLQKLITLGVLALADAEPKSATTSIPCLKACVQWTSHPAGYWILSNPEDVTYLQMDERSKAVIDELGQLPLEGIAQKHNVSLTDVRSLLQHLAANAMLEGTTLPTPPKKKFSPSQLLSFKISLFNPDTWLTNYINGLRWIWTQPFALALCFFLAFSSIIGLSQRADILLKGQQLFTAYGSSLIIPFCLLSMLVVTLHELGHAFTLKHYGGIVPEVGLLFMLLIPAAYTNTTDSYRLVKRRQRVLVIAAGVICQLTIATFALWLWNISVSGSWLATTSYLLMVAALFTVALNLNPLAKFDGYYLAVALTGINNLRTRCFGLYASLLRRKPIQESPRDALILAAYAPLSFIYLLSVFGFIFYRVTDWGLTNIPTLAFTLLTLWLIYFYFPNNTISKNS
;
A
#
# COMPACT_ATOMS: atom_id res chain seq x y z
N MET A 1 28.63 8.14 44.01
CA MET A 1 27.89 6.85 44.08
C MET A 1 28.54 5.97 45.15
N LYS A 2 27.81 5.57 46.20
CA LYS A 2 28.32 4.64 47.22
C LYS A 2 28.35 3.20 46.66
N PRO A 3 29.39 2.40 46.90
CA PRO A 3 29.65 1.14 46.20
C PRO A 3 28.91 -0.10 46.76
N GLU A 4 27.86 0.04 47.57
CA GLU A 4 27.37 -1.08 48.38
C GLU A 4 26.28 -1.96 47.75
N ASN A 5 25.63 -1.60 46.63
CA ASN A 5 24.51 -2.38 46.05
C ASN A 5 24.55 -2.54 44.51
N VAL A 6 25.73 -2.66 43.89
CA VAL A 6 25.85 -2.74 42.42
C VAL A 6 25.44 -4.13 41.88
N HIS A 7 25.44 -5.16 42.73
CA HIS A 7 25.12 -6.55 42.34
C HIS A 7 23.64 -6.77 41.98
N ASP A 8 22.73 -5.98 42.56
CA ASP A 8 21.28 -6.07 42.33
C ASP A 8 20.79 -5.22 41.15
N TRP A 9 21.68 -4.51 40.46
CA TRP A 9 21.30 -3.69 39.32
C TRP A 9 20.82 -4.54 38.15
N ILE A 10 19.70 -4.16 37.54
CA ILE A 10 19.19 -4.79 36.32
C ILE A 10 20.08 -4.36 35.15
N CYS A 11 20.56 -5.33 34.36
CA CYS A 11 21.32 -5.04 33.15
C CYS A 11 20.41 -4.35 32.11
N PRO A 12 20.83 -3.22 31.51
CA PRO A 12 20.02 -2.45 30.57
C PRO A 12 19.73 -3.26 29.29
N ASP A 13 18.59 -3.00 28.65
CA ASP A 13 18.25 -3.62 27.38
C ASP A 13 18.90 -2.87 26.21
N ILE A 14 19.89 -3.49 25.58
CA ILE A 14 20.60 -2.94 24.43
C ILE A 14 20.02 -3.44 23.09
N SER A 15 19.16 -4.47 23.12
CA SER A 15 18.67 -5.14 21.91
C SER A 15 17.74 -4.28 21.05
N THR A 16 17.18 -3.23 21.64
CA THR A 16 16.28 -2.29 20.95
C THR A 16 17.03 -1.39 19.97
N TYR A 17 18.27 -1.01 20.30
CA TYR A 17 19.04 -0.01 19.53
C TYR A 17 20.32 -0.56 18.91
N TRP A 18 20.80 -1.73 19.36
CA TRP A 18 22.08 -2.31 18.96
C TRP A 18 21.95 -3.76 18.52
N LYS A 19 22.66 -4.12 17.45
CA LYS A 19 22.68 -5.46 16.87
C LYS A 19 24.07 -6.07 16.94
N LEU A 20 24.16 -7.26 17.53
CA LEU A 20 25.40 -8.03 17.64
C LEU A 20 25.56 -8.97 16.44
N THR A 21 26.68 -8.88 15.72
CA THR A 21 26.99 -9.69 14.53
C THR A 21 28.36 -10.35 14.66
N LYS A 22 28.49 -11.63 14.28
CA LYS A 22 29.76 -12.36 14.28
C LYS A 22 30.51 -12.10 12.97
N LEU A 23 31.79 -11.77 13.03
CA LEU A 23 32.65 -11.68 11.83
C LEU A 23 33.02 -13.09 11.32
N PRO A 24 33.06 -13.32 9.99
CA PRO A 24 33.27 -14.65 9.43
C PRO A 24 34.70 -15.21 9.59
N ASN A 25 35.72 -14.38 9.86
CA ASN A 25 37.14 -14.81 9.86
C ASN A 25 37.91 -14.56 11.17
N LYS A 26 37.26 -14.14 12.26
CA LYS A 26 37.88 -13.98 13.59
C LYS A 26 36.87 -14.30 14.70
N ASP A 27 37.34 -14.71 15.87
CA ASP A 27 36.51 -14.82 17.10
C ASP A 27 36.17 -13.43 17.70
N GLU A 28 35.84 -12.49 16.83
CA GLU A 28 35.48 -11.11 17.14
C GLU A 28 34.02 -10.86 16.73
N TYR A 29 33.33 -10.05 17.53
CA TYR A 29 31.94 -9.66 17.31
C TYR A 29 31.83 -8.15 17.17
N ILE A 30 30.95 -7.70 16.29
CA ILE A 30 30.63 -6.27 16.13
C ILE A 30 29.28 -6.00 16.77
N LEU A 31 29.23 -4.98 17.62
CA LEU A 31 27.98 -4.34 18.04
C LEU A 31 27.75 -3.12 17.15
N GLN A 32 26.67 -3.14 16.37
CA GLN A 32 26.32 -2.10 15.40
C GLN A 32 25.03 -1.39 15.81
N ALA A 33 25.00 -0.05 15.74
CA ALA A 33 23.78 0.71 15.97
C ALA A 33 22.77 0.47 14.84
N VAL A 34 21.47 0.42 15.18
CA VAL A 34 20.40 0.16 14.20
C VAL A 34 20.17 1.36 13.29
N GLU A 35 20.33 2.59 13.81
CA GLU A 35 20.04 3.84 13.11
C GLU A 35 21.29 4.58 12.61
N GLU A 36 22.43 4.41 13.28
CA GLU A 36 23.70 5.08 12.96
C GLU A 36 24.78 4.09 12.49
N ASN A 37 25.75 4.54 11.67
CA ASN A 37 26.85 3.69 11.19
C ASN A 37 27.99 3.57 12.23
N LEU A 38 27.64 3.40 13.50
CA LEU A 38 28.56 3.19 14.61
C LEU A 38 28.78 1.69 14.84
N GLN A 39 30.05 1.29 14.95
CA GLN A 39 30.46 -0.09 15.14
C GLN A 39 31.53 -0.19 16.22
N HIS A 40 31.32 -1.09 17.18
CA HIS A 40 32.28 -1.37 18.24
C HIS A 40 32.64 -2.85 18.26
N LEU A 41 33.93 -3.14 18.40
CA LEU A 41 34.46 -4.50 18.45
C LEU A 41 34.42 -5.03 19.89
N PHE A 42 33.92 -6.24 20.04
CA PHE A 42 33.83 -6.97 21.30
C PHE A 42 34.44 -8.36 21.15
N SER A 43 35.04 -8.86 22.23
CA SER A 43 35.55 -10.24 22.28
C SER A 43 34.40 -11.25 22.32
N ALA A 44 34.69 -12.52 22.05
CA ALA A 44 33.69 -13.59 22.11
C ALA A 44 32.99 -13.70 23.49
N GLU A 45 33.71 -13.43 24.57
CA GLU A 45 33.21 -13.47 25.95
C GLU A 45 32.29 -12.28 26.26
N GLU A 46 32.69 -11.08 25.82
CA GLU A 46 31.89 -9.87 25.97
C GLU A 46 30.60 -9.98 25.14
N ALA A 47 30.72 -10.46 23.90
CA ALA A 47 29.61 -10.70 23.00
C ALA A 47 28.60 -11.72 23.55
N TYR A 48 29.09 -12.78 24.20
CA TYR A 48 28.24 -13.75 24.89
C TYR A 48 27.46 -13.09 26.03
N THR A 49 28.12 -12.24 26.80
CA THR A 49 27.53 -11.53 27.95
C THR A 49 26.47 -10.53 27.51
N LEU A 50 26.73 -9.77 26.44
CA LEU A 50 25.81 -8.78 25.86
C LEU A 50 24.47 -9.40 25.41
N ARG A 51 24.41 -10.71 25.13
CA ARG A 51 23.13 -11.39 24.80
C ARG A 51 22.13 -11.42 25.96
N TYR A 52 22.62 -11.27 27.19
CA TYR A 52 21.79 -11.28 28.40
C TYR A 52 21.40 -9.87 28.86
N PHE A 53 21.83 -8.83 28.15
CA PHE A 53 21.47 -7.44 28.40
C PHE A 53 20.12 -7.13 27.73
N ASN A 54 19.07 -7.69 28.32
CA ASN A 54 17.70 -7.64 27.80
C ASN A 54 16.72 -6.97 28.78
N GLY A 55 17.22 -6.24 29.78
CA GLY A 55 16.39 -5.54 30.78
C GLY A 55 15.76 -6.42 31.85
N ARG A 56 16.09 -7.73 31.94
CA ARG A 56 15.41 -8.67 32.87
C ARG A 56 16.31 -9.29 33.93
N LEU A 57 17.61 -9.39 33.68
CA LEU A 57 18.55 -10.08 34.57
C LEU A 57 19.40 -9.06 35.34
N THR A 58 19.73 -9.38 36.59
CA THR A 58 20.63 -8.54 37.39
C THR A 58 22.10 -8.79 37.03
N VAL A 59 22.97 -7.84 37.36
CA VAL A 59 24.43 -7.93 37.17
C VAL A 59 24.98 -9.21 37.80
N GLU A 60 24.53 -9.57 39.01
CA GLU A 60 24.95 -10.80 39.67
C GLU A 60 24.48 -12.07 38.93
N GLN A 61 23.24 -12.08 38.45
CA GLN A 61 22.68 -13.21 37.69
C GLN A 61 23.43 -13.41 36.38
N VAL A 62 23.70 -12.33 35.64
CA VAL A 62 24.47 -12.39 34.39
C VAL A 62 25.91 -12.83 34.67
N GLN A 63 26.54 -12.33 35.74
CA GLN A 63 27.89 -12.73 36.14
C GLN A 63 27.97 -14.23 36.46
N LYS A 64 27.00 -14.78 37.23
CA LYS A 64 26.92 -16.23 37.52
C LYS A 64 26.71 -17.07 36.26
N LEU A 65 25.91 -16.59 35.30
CA LEU A 65 25.70 -17.28 34.02
C LEU A 65 26.96 -17.28 33.15
N CYS A 66 27.74 -16.21 33.17
CA CYS A 66 29.00 -16.13 32.45
C CYS A 66 30.04 -17.07 33.06
N GLN A 67 30.20 -17.06 34.39
CA GLN A 67 31.13 -17.95 35.11
C GLN A 67 30.81 -19.43 34.90
N ARG A 68 29.52 -19.82 34.89
CA ARG A 68 29.11 -21.21 34.65
C ARG A 68 29.48 -21.74 33.26
N LYS A 69 29.55 -20.88 32.25
CA LYS A 69 29.75 -21.32 30.86
C LYS A 69 31.17 -21.09 30.33
N LEU A 70 31.82 -20.02 30.77
CA LEU A 70 33.14 -19.61 30.30
C LEU A 70 34.26 -20.02 31.26
N GLY A 71 33.94 -20.55 32.45
CA GLY A 71 34.89 -21.12 33.41
C GLY A 71 35.59 -20.08 34.31
N ASP A 72 36.58 -20.54 35.09
CA ASP A 72 37.37 -19.73 36.05
C ASP A 72 38.26 -18.64 35.42
N THR A 73 38.24 -18.50 34.10
CA THR A 73 38.98 -17.45 33.37
C THR A 73 38.35 -16.06 33.49
N ILE A 74 37.09 -15.97 33.94
CA ILE A 74 36.35 -14.70 34.02
C ILE A 74 36.40 -14.11 35.42
N SER A 75 36.97 -12.90 35.52
CA SER A 75 37.03 -12.15 36.78
C SER A 75 35.64 -11.90 37.38
N SER A 76 35.55 -11.89 38.71
CA SER A 76 34.31 -11.64 39.47
C SER A 76 33.62 -10.30 39.16
N HIS A 77 34.35 -9.37 38.55
CA HIS A 77 33.87 -8.02 38.20
C HIS A 77 33.74 -7.83 36.67
N PHE A 78 33.68 -8.91 35.90
CA PHE A 78 33.68 -8.85 34.44
C PHE A 78 32.47 -8.10 33.86
N VAL A 79 31.26 -8.40 34.34
CA VAL A 79 30.04 -7.70 33.88
C VAL A 79 30.09 -6.20 34.22
N LEU A 80 30.71 -5.83 35.34
CA LEU A 80 30.88 -4.43 35.73
C LEU A 80 31.88 -3.70 34.83
N LYS A 81 33.02 -4.35 34.53
CA LYS A 81 33.99 -3.81 33.56
C LYS A 81 33.38 -3.64 32.18
N LEU A 82 32.52 -4.57 31.76
CA LEU A 82 31.80 -4.49 30.49
C LEU A 82 30.78 -3.34 30.49
N LEU A 83 30.00 -3.15 31.55
CA LEU A 83 29.11 -2.00 31.69
C LEU A 83 29.87 -0.68 31.62
N GLN A 84 31.01 -0.60 32.31
CA GLN A 84 31.85 0.59 32.26
C GLN A 84 32.45 0.81 30.87
N LYS A 85 32.87 -0.25 30.17
CA LYS A 85 33.31 -0.19 28.76
C LYS A 85 32.20 0.34 27.84
N LEU A 86 30.95 -0.10 28.02
CA LEU A 86 29.80 0.38 27.23
C LEU A 86 29.50 1.87 27.50
N ILE A 87 29.67 2.32 28.75
CA ILE A 87 29.55 3.74 29.10
C ILE A 87 30.66 4.55 28.42
N THR A 88 31.91 4.10 28.48
CA THR A 88 33.05 4.79 27.83
C THR A 88 32.90 4.84 26.31
N LEU A 89 32.31 3.82 25.70
CA LEU A 89 32.02 3.78 24.26
C LEU A 89 30.78 4.59 23.86
N GLY A 90 30.08 5.22 24.81
CA GLY A 90 28.86 5.99 24.53
C GLY A 90 27.64 5.14 24.16
N VAL A 91 27.72 3.82 24.35
CA VAL A 91 26.61 2.88 24.13
C VAL A 91 25.56 2.99 25.24
N LEU A 92 25.99 3.33 26.46
CA LEU A 92 25.13 3.60 27.61
C LEU A 92 25.45 4.99 28.20
N ALA A 93 24.43 5.76 28.54
CA ALA A 93 24.59 7.01 29.28
C ALA A 93 24.31 6.77 30.78
N LEU A 94 25.10 7.38 31.68
CA LEU A 94 24.71 7.48 33.09
C LEU A 94 23.53 8.45 33.21
N ALA A 95 22.60 8.17 34.14
CA ALA A 95 21.38 8.96 34.35
C ALA A 95 21.60 10.45 34.71
N ASP A 96 22.85 10.87 34.98
CA ASP A 96 23.21 12.27 35.23
C ASP A 96 23.74 13.00 33.98
N ALA A 97 23.85 12.33 32.84
CA ALA A 97 24.03 12.99 31.55
C ALA A 97 22.65 13.36 31.02
N GLU A 98 22.27 14.63 31.18
CA GLU A 98 21.07 15.20 30.58
C GLU A 98 20.94 14.69 29.13
N PRO A 99 19.77 14.13 28.74
CA PRO A 99 19.54 13.83 27.34
C PRO A 99 19.73 15.14 26.58
N LYS A 100 20.67 15.15 25.62
CA LYS A 100 20.90 16.28 24.72
C LYS A 100 19.56 16.79 24.20
N SER A 101 19.13 17.93 24.75
CA SER A 101 18.05 18.79 24.32
C SER A 101 16.93 18.11 23.50
N ALA A 102 16.15 17.23 24.13
CA ALA A 102 14.75 17.09 23.72
C ALA A 102 14.02 18.24 24.41
N THR A 103 13.85 19.34 23.69
CA THR A 103 13.00 20.45 24.11
C THR A 103 11.70 19.86 24.65
N THR A 104 11.29 20.24 25.86
CA THR A 104 9.93 20.06 26.37
C THR A 104 8.98 20.87 25.48
N SER A 105 8.81 20.43 24.24
CA SER A 105 7.77 20.93 23.35
C SER A 105 6.47 20.29 23.81
N ILE A 106 5.53 21.15 24.19
CA ILE A 106 4.14 20.73 24.34
C ILE A 106 3.75 20.06 23.01
N PRO A 107 3.23 18.83 23.00
CA PRO A 107 2.91 18.15 21.76
C PRO A 107 1.87 18.98 21.01
N CYS A 108 2.24 19.45 19.83
CA CYS A 108 1.41 20.27 18.96
C CYS A 108 1.06 19.47 17.69
N LEU A 109 -0.11 19.77 17.11
CA LEU A 109 -0.49 19.25 15.80
C LEU A 109 0.32 19.94 14.71
N LYS A 110 0.63 19.23 13.63
CA LYS A 110 1.22 19.87 12.45
C LYS A 110 0.26 20.92 11.89
N ALA A 111 0.78 22.06 11.45
CA ALA A 111 -0.01 23.15 10.88
C ALA A 111 -0.83 22.75 9.63
N CYS A 112 -0.41 21.70 8.92
CA CYS A 112 -1.10 21.19 7.73
C CYS A 112 -2.37 20.38 8.05
N VAL A 113 -2.57 19.98 9.31
CA VAL A 113 -3.67 19.09 9.72
C VAL A 113 -5.01 19.83 9.69
N GLN A 114 -6.03 19.18 9.14
CA GLN A 114 -7.36 19.76 8.93
C GLN A 114 -8.47 18.89 9.53
N TRP A 115 -9.46 19.55 10.14
CA TRP A 115 -10.68 18.92 10.62
C TRP A 115 -11.79 18.97 9.58
N THR A 116 -12.47 17.84 9.39
CA THR A 116 -13.70 17.78 8.60
C THR A 116 -14.83 17.13 9.40
N SER A 117 -16.00 17.75 9.41
CA SER A 117 -17.18 17.24 10.11
C SER A 117 -17.91 16.20 9.26
N HIS A 118 -18.29 15.07 9.86
CA HIS A 118 -19.08 14.04 9.19
C HIS A 118 -20.55 14.06 9.67
N PRO A 119 -21.54 13.92 8.76
CA PRO A 119 -22.98 13.95 9.08
C PRO A 119 -23.45 12.89 10.10
N ALA A 120 -22.67 11.83 10.30
CA ALA A 120 -22.97 10.75 11.25
C ALA A 120 -22.50 11.06 12.69
N GLY A 121 -22.06 12.29 12.98
CA GLY A 121 -21.72 12.74 14.34
C GLY A 121 -20.27 12.47 14.76
N TYR A 122 -19.36 12.24 13.82
CA TYR A 122 -17.93 12.08 14.10
C TYR A 122 -17.09 13.05 13.28
N TRP A 123 -15.82 13.22 13.64
CA TRP A 123 -14.87 14.11 12.99
C TRP A 123 -13.76 13.32 12.31
N ILE A 124 -13.25 13.83 11.19
CA ILE A 124 -12.11 13.25 10.48
C ILE A 124 -10.96 14.25 10.56
N LEU A 125 -9.87 13.82 11.18
CA LEU A 125 -8.58 14.52 11.21
C LEU A 125 -7.76 14.03 10.02
N SER A 126 -7.42 14.93 9.09
CA SER A 126 -6.62 14.58 7.92
C SER A 126 -5.29 15.33 7.91
N ASN A 127 -4.21 14.63 7.61
CA ASN A 127 -2.90 15.22 7.29
C ASN A 127 -2.68 15.16 5.76
N PRO A 128 -2.74 16.31 5.08
CA PRO A 128 -2.49 16.43 3.63
C PRO A 128 -1.08 16.02 3.17
N GLU A 129 -0.06 16.22 4.01
CA GLU A 129 1.33 15.96 3.64
C GLU A 129 1.64 14.46 3.60
N ASP A 130 1.16 13.73 4.62
CA ASP A 130 1.38 12.29 4.76
C ASP A 130 0.20 11.43 4.23
N VAL A 131 -0.88 12.08 3.76
CA VAL A 131 -2.13 11.45 3.27
C VAL A 131 -2.72 10.43 4.26
N THR A 132 -2.73 10.79 5.54
CA THR A 132 -3.32 10.00 6.62
C THR A 132 -4.63 10.60 7.09
N TYR A 133 -5.53 9.73 7.55
CA TYR A 133 -6.83 10.13 8.09
C TYR A 133 -7.15 9.33 9.36
N LEU A 134 -7.69 10.02 10.35
CA LEU A 134 -8.14 9.43 11.60
C LEU A 134 -9.58 9.84 11.89
N GLN A 135 -10.42 8.85 12.18
CA GLN A 135 -11.78 9.07 12.64
C GLN A 135 -11.76 9.25 14.16
N MET A 136 -12.33 10.36 14.62
CA MET A 136 -12.36 10.77 16.03
C MET A 136 -13.78 11.11 16.46
N ASP A 137 -14.10 10.82 17.71
CA ASP A 137 -15.32 11.28 18.36
C ASP A 137 -15.19 12.73 18.87
N GLU A 138 -16.30 13.32 19.29
CA GLU A 138 -16.35 14.71 19.74
C GLU A 138 -15.48 14.95 20.99
N ARG A 139 -15.37 13.95 21.87
CA ARG A 139 -14.51 14.04 23.07
C ARG A 139 -13.02 14.04 22.71
N SER A 140 -12.57 13.14 21.84
CA SER A 140 -11.17 13.14 21.40
C SER A 140 -10.82 14.41 20.65
N LYS A 141 -11.74 14.97 19.84
CA LYS A 141 -11.53 16.27 19.20
C LYS A 141 -11.27 17.38 20.23
N ALA A 142 -12.09 17.47 21.28
CA ALA A 142 -11.94 18.51 22.30
C ALA A 142 -10.59 18.42 23.03
N VAL A 143 -10.10 17.19 23.30
CA VAL A 143 -8.76 16.94 23.84
C VAL A 143 -7.66 17.37 22.86
N ILE A 144 -7.84 17.10 21.57
CA ILE A 144 -6.87 17.38 20.51
C ILE A 144 -6.76 18.88 20.21
N ASP A 145 -7.87 19.61 20.20
CA ASP A 145 -7.89 21.06 19.95
C ASP A 145 -7.16 21.86 21.04
N GLU A 146 -6.98 21.27 22.23
CA GLU A 146 -6.24 21.86 23.36
C GLU A 146 -4.76 21.46 23.41
N LEU A 147 -4.31 20.58 22.50
CA LEU A 147 -2.90 20.26 22.34
C LEU A 147 -2.12 21.50 21.90
N GLY A 148 -0.96 21.73 22.51
CA GLY A 148 -0.16 22.95 22.32
C GLY A 148 -0.50 24.11 23.26
N GLN A 149 -1.66 24.09 23.94
CA GLN A 149 -2.09 25.18 24.83
C GLN A 149 -1.92 24.86 26.32
N LEU A 150 -2.16 23.61 26.72
CA LEU A 150 -2.13 23.16 28.12
C LEU A 150 -1.18 21.95 28.29
N PRO A 151 -0.56 21.79 29.48
CA PRO A 151 0.16 20.56 29.80
C PRO A 151 -0.80 19.37 29.90
N LEU A 152 -0.31 18.17 29.61
CA LEU A 152 -1.12 16.94 29.49
C LEU A 152 -1.98 16.64 30.73
N GLU A 153 -1.48 16.98 31.92
CA GLU A 153 -2.18 16.81 33.18
C GLU A 153 -3.39 17.75 33.32
N GLY A 154 -3.27 18.99 32.81
CA GLY A 154 -4.36 19.96 32.79
C GLY A 154 -5.48 19.56 31.81
N ILE A 155 -5.11 18.99 30.66
CA ILE A 155 -6.07 18.50 29.66
C ILE A 155 -6.84 17.29 30.22
N ALA A 156 -6.13 16.35 30.85
CA ALA A 156 -6.73 15.16 31.48
C ALA A 156 -7.77 15.54 32.55
N GLN A 157 -7.43 16.49 33.43
CA GLN A 157 -8.35 16.99 34.46
C GLN A 157 -9.56 17.72 33.88
N LYS A 158 -9.37 18.57 32.86
CA LYS A 158 -10.46 19.36 32.27
C LYS A 158 -11.51 18.52 31.56
N HIS A 159 -11.09 17.49 30.83
CA HIS A 159 -11.99 16.61 30.08
C HIS A 159 -12.43 15.37 30.88
N ASN A 160 -11.98 15.23 32.13
CA ASN A 160 -12.27 14.09 33.00
C ASN A 160 -11.84 12.75 32.37
N VAL A 161 -10.68 12.75 31.71
CA VAL A 161 -10.09 11.61 30.98
C VAL A 161 -8.82 11.15 31.70
N SER A 162 -8.54 9.84 31.71
CA SER A 162 -7.30 9.32 32.29
C SER A 162 -6.06 9.79 31.51
N LEU A 163 -4.98 10.08 32.20
CA LEU A 163 -3.66 10.37 31.59
C LEU A 163 -3.18 9.24 30.68
N THR A 164 -3.54 7.99 30.97
CA THR A 164 -3.23 6.84 30.10
C THR A 164 -3.92 6.94 28.74
N ASP A 165 -5.16 7.41 28.74
CA ASP A 165 -5.97 7.48 27.52
C ASP A 165 -5.48 8.63 26.64
N VAL A 166 -5.15 9.78 27.24
CA VAL A 166 -4.51 10.91 26.54
C VAL A 166 -3.17 10.48 25.94
N ARG A 167 -2.33 9.73 26.67
CA ARG A 167 -1.06 9.20 26.13
C ARG A 167 -1.31 8.21 24.99
N SER A 168 -2.31 7.34 25.09
CA SER A 168 -2.66 6.41 24.02
C SER A 168 -3.14 7.13 22.76
N LEU A 169 -3.91 8.21 22.93
CA LEU A 169 -4.36 9.06 21.83
C LEU A 169 -3.18 9.76 21.15
N LEU A 170 -2.23 10.30 21.93
CA LEU A 170 -1.01 10.89 21.40
C LEU A 170 -0.13 9.88 20.66
N GLN A 171 0.00 8.65 21.16
CA GLN A 171 0.69 7.58 20.44
C GLN A 171 0.00 7.26 19.11
N HIS A 172 -1.33 7.24 19.10
CA HIS A 172 -2.11 7.03 17.88
C HIS A 172 -1.90 8.17 16.86
N LEU A 173 -1.88 9.43 17.32
CA LEU A 173 -1.60 10.60 16.49
C LEU A 173 -0.16 10.60 15.95
N ALA A 174 0.82 10.28 16.80
CA ALA A 174 2.22 10.16 16.40
C ALA A 174 2.43 9.06 15.34
N ALA A 175 1.81 7.89 15.53
CA ALA A 175 1.92 6.77 14.60
C ALA A 175 1.35 7.08 13.20
N ASN A 176 0.44 8.06 13.10
CA ASN A 176 -0.14 8.53 11.84
C ASN A 176 0.44 9.88 11.38
N ALA A 177 1.58 10.28 11.95
CA ALA A 177 2.31 11.50 11.62
C ALA A 177 1.49 12.80 11.76
N MET A 178 0.57 12.87 12.73
CA MET A 178 -0.30 14.05 12.95
C MET A 178 0.36 15.12 13.85
N LEU A 179 1.39 14.75 14.61
CA LEU A 179 2.09 15.65 15.55
C LEU A 179 3.35 16.24 14.92
N GLU A 180 3.74 17.44 15.36
CA GLU A 180 5.01 18.05 14.94
C GLU A 180 6.21 17.15 15.28
N GLY A 181 7.17 17.07 14.36
CA GLY A 181 8.36 16.22 14.49
C GLY A 181 8.12 14.72 14.29
N THR A 182 6.88 14.28 14.03
CA THR A 182 6.58 12.87 13.75
C THR A 182 6.49 12.58 12.26
N THR A 183 7.08 11.46 11.83
CA THR A 183 6.99 10.92 10.47
C THR A 183 6.33 9.55 10.51
N LEU A 184 5.77 9.13 9.39
CA LEU A 184 5.15 7.81 9.29
C LEU A 184 6.19 6.72 9.58
N PRO A 185 5.88 5.74 10.46
CA PRO A 185 6.79 4.64 10.74
C PRO A 185 7.05 3.88 9.44
N THR A 186 8.33 3.78 9.05
CA THR A 186 8.70 3.03 7.85
C THR A 186 8.37 1.54 8.08
N PRO A 187 7.56 0.91 7.20
CA PRO A 187 7.21 -0.48 7.39
C PRO A 187 8.48 -1.34 7.34
N PRO A 188 8.61 -2.36 8.20
CA PRO A 188 9.79 -3.21 8.19
C PRO A 188 9.97 -3.85 6.81
N LYS A 189 11.20 -3.86 6.31
CA LYS A 189 11.54 -4.49 5.02
C LYS A 189 11.07 -5.96 5.05
N LYS A 190 9.93 -6.24 4.40
CA LYS A 190 9.39 -7.60 4.32
C LYS A 190 10.40 -8.49 3.59
N LYS A 191 10.63 -9.70 4.11
CA LYS A 191 11.42 -10.71 3.40
C LYS A 191 10.80 -10.95 2.02
N PHE A 192 11.65 -11.04 1.00
CA PHE A 192 11.24 -11.27 -0.38
C PHE A 192 10.31 -12.48 -0.48
N SER A 193 9.10 -12.26 -0.97
CA SER A 193 8.13 -13.32 -1.29
C SER A 193 8.01 -13.43 -2.80
N PRO A 194 7.99 -14.63 -3.40
CA PRO A 194 7.74 -14.81 -4.84
C PRO A 194 6.44 -14.14 -5.32
N SER A 195 5.46 -13.98 -4.43
CA SER A 195 4.22 -13.23 -4.70
C SER A 195 4.43 -11.74 -4.98
N GLN A 196 5.55 -11.14 -4.54
CA GLN A 196 5.88 -9.74 -4.79
C GLN A 196 6.45 -9.50 -6.20
N LEU A 197 7.05 -10.52 -6.84
CA LEU A 197 7.43 -10.44 -8.26
C LEU A 197 6.19 -10.38 -9.16
N LEU A 198 5.09 -10.98 -8.72
CA LEU A 198 3.82 -10.99 -9.45
C LEU A 198 3.10 -9.64 -9.35
N SER A 199 3.39 -8.81 -8.34
CA SER A 199 2.87 -7.45 -8.27
C SER A 199 3.79 -6.47 -7.54
N PHE A 200 4.37 -5.51 -8.26
CA PHE A 200 5.15 -4.43 -7.68
C PHE A 200 4.75 -3.08 -8.29
N LYS A 201 4.97 -2.01 -7.52
CA LYS A 201 4.64 -0.64 -7.88
C LYS A 201 5.91 0.18 -8.05
N ILE A 202 5.94 1.00 -9.08
CA ILE A 202 6.95 2.03 -9.30
C ILE A 202 6.23 3.37 -9.25
N SER A 203 6.50 4.17 -8.20
CA SER A 203 6.04 5.55 -8.14
C SER A 203 6.87 6.39 -9.11
N LEU A 204 6.22 7.14 -10.00
CA LEU A 204 6.92 7.94 -11.02
C LEU A 204 7.12 9.37 -10.55
N PHE A 205 6.04 10.06 -10.19
CA PHE A 205 6.07 11.45 -9.74
C PHE A 205 4.79 11.84 -8.99
N ASN A 206 4.82 12.98 -8.30
CA ASN A 206 3.66 13.60 -7.66
C ASN A 206 2.95 14.55 -8.66
N PRO A 207 1.73 14.23 -9.12
CA PRO A 207 1.01 15.04 -10.11
C PRO A 207 0.17 16.17 -9.50
N ASP A 208 0.12 16.32 -8.16
CA ASP A 208 -0.91 17.14 -7.51
C ASP A 208 -0.88 18.61 -7.94
N THR A 209 0.30 19.20 -8.08
CA THR A 209 0.49 20.59 -8.53
C THR A 209 0.05 20.76 -9.98
N TRP A 210 0.41 19.81 -10.84
CA TRP A 210 -0.03 19.78 -12.24
C TRP A 210 -1.57 19.69 -12.32
N LEU A 211 -2.19 18.77 -11.60
CA LEU A 211 -3.65 18.62 -11.56
C LEU A 211 -4.34 19.91 -11.06
N THR A 212 -3.79 20.55 -10.04
CA THR A 212 -4.32 21.82 -9.48
C THR A 212 -4.35 22.94 -10.51
N ASN A 213 -3.33 23.02 -11.37
CA ASN A 213 -3.24 24.08 -12.38
C ASN A 213 -4.27 23.88 -13.51
N TYR A 214 -4.55 22.64 -13.91
CA TYR A 214 -5.46 22.34 -15.02
C TYR A 214 -6.91 22.12 -14.61
N ILE A 215 -7.20 21.82 -13.34
CA ILE A 215 -8.56 21.45 -12.90
C ILE A 215 -9.58 22.57 -13.19
N ASN A 216 -9.19 23.84 -13.04
CA ASN A 216 -10.09 24.97 -13.22
C ASN A 216 -10.64 25.06 -14.65
N GLY A 217 -9.81 24.75 -15.66
CA GLY A 217 -10.23 24.71 -17.06
C GLY A 217 -11.13 23.52 -17.41
N LEU A 218 -11.15 22.49 -16.57
CA LEU A 218 -11.93 21.26 -16.79
C LEU A 218 -13.22 21.19 -15.95
N ARG A 219 -13.46 22.14 -15.03
CA ARG A 219 -14.61 22.10 -14.10
C ARG A 219 -15.97 21.98 -14.80
N TRP A 220 -16.07 22.44 -16.04
CA TRP A 220 -17.29 22.32 -16.86
C TRP A 220 -17.73 20.86 -17.09
N ILE A 221 -16.81 19.89 -17.03
CA ILE A 221 -17.09 18.45 -17.16
C ILE A 221 -18.00 17.94 -16.02
N TRP A 222 -17.91 18.52 -14.82
CA TRP A 222 -18.74 18.10 -13.67
C TRP A 222 -20.06 18.88 -13.56
N THR A 223 -20.43 19.65 -14.60
CA THR A 223 -21.71 20.36 -14.64
C THR A 223 -22.85 19.43 -15.03
N GLN A 224 -24.05 19.71 -14.52
CA GLN A 224 -25.27 18.97 -14.86
C GLN A 224 -25.58 18.91 -16.37
N PRO A 225 -25.51 20.01 -17.15
CA PRO A 225 -25.77 19.95 -18.58
C PRO A 225 -24.77 19.05 -19.32
N PHE A 226 -23.48 19.10 -18.97
CA PHE A 226 -22.50 18.22 -19.58
C PHE A 226 -22.76 16.76 -19.22
N ALA A 227 -23.08 16.46 -17.96
CA ALA A 227 -23.40 15.09 -17.54
C ALA A 227 -24.61 14.53 -18.30
N LEU A 228 -25.67 15.32 -18.50
CA LEU A 228 -26.83 14.92 -19.29
C LEU A 228 -26.48 14.71 -20.77
N ALA A 229 -25.70 15.61 -21.36
CA ALA A 229 -25.23 15.48 -22.74
C ALA A 229 -24.37 14.23 -22.93
N LEU A 230 -23.45 13.96 -22.00
CA LEU A 230 -22.63 12.75 -22.01
C LEU A 230 -23.48 11.50 -21.85
N CYS A 231 -24.44 11.47 -20.93
CA CYS A 231 -25.36 10.34 -20.77
C CYS A 231 -26.16 10.07 -22.05
N PHE A 232 -26.70 11.11 -22.70
CA PHE A 232 -27.39 10.98 -23.98
C PHE A 232 -26.44 10.45 -25.07
N PHE A 233 -25.24 11.01 -25.17
CA PHE A 233 -24.25 10.58 -26.15
C PHE A 233 -23.84 9.11 -25.97
N LEU A 234 -23.57 8.67 -24.73
CA LEU A 234 -23.24 7.29 -24.40
C LEU A 234 -24.41 6.34 -24.71
N ALA A 235 -25.64 6.71 -24.36
CA ALA A 235 -26.84 5.92 -24.64
C ALA A 235 -27.07 5.78 -26.15
N PHE A 236 -27.01 6.89 -26.90
CA PHE A 236 -27.16 6.90 -28.35
C PHE A 236 -26.08 6.06 -29.03
N SER A 237 -24.81 6.23 -28.64
CA SER A 237 -23.69 5.45 -29.17
C SER A 237 -23.83 3.96 -28.86
N SER A 238 -24.38 3.61 -27.70
CA SER A 238 -24.64 2.22 -27.33
C SER A 238 -25.71 1.58 -28.22
N ILE A 239 -26.79 2.30 -28.54
CA ILE A 239 -27.82 1.85 -29.48
C ILE A 239 -27.21 1.61 -30.87
N ILE A 240 -26.40 2.55 -31.36
CA ILE A 240 -25.72 2.40 -32.66
C ILE A 240 -24.76 1.20 -32.63
N GLY A 241 -23.89 1.10 -31.63
CA GLY A 241 -22.97 -0.02 -31.50
C GLY A 241 -23.67 -1.38 -31.43
N LEU A 242 -24.81 -1.47 -30.73
CA LEU A 242 -25.64 -2.67 -30.68
C LEU A 242 -26.28 -3.00 -32.03
N SER A 243 -26.73 -1.99 -32.78
CA SER A 243 -27.27 -2.18 -34.13
C SER A 243 -26.20 -2.69 -35.11
N GLN A 244 -24.94 -2.28 -34.92
CA GLN A 244 -23.78 -2.65 -35.73
C GLN A 244 -23.00 -3.87 -35.20
N ARG A 245 -23.57 -4.62 -34.24
CA ARG A 245 -22.87 -5.73 -33.57
C ARG A 245 -22.27 -6.75 -34.55
N ALA A 246 -22.98 -7.04 -35.65
CA ALA A 246 -22.51 -8.00 -36.65
C ALA A 246 -21.28 -7.47 -37.40
N ASP A 247 -21.32 -6.19 -37.80
CA ASP A 247 -20.22 -5.53 -38.52
C ASP A 247 -18.98 -5.38 -37.65
N ILE A 248 -19.15 -5.05 -36.36
CA ILE A 248 -18.06 -4.99 -35.38
C ILE A 248 -17.38 -6.35 -35.27
N LEU A 249 -18.16 -7.43 -35.10
CA LEU A 249 -17.62 -8.78 -34.99
C LEU A 249 -16.91 -9.23 -36.28
N LEU A 250 -17.52 -8.97 -37.44
CA LEU A 250 -16.95 -9.29 -38.74
C LEU A 250 -15.62 -8.54 -38.95
N LYS A 251 -15.57 -7.25 -38.61
CA LYS A 251 -14.34 -6.45 -38.74
C LYS A 251 -13.23 -6.97 -37.85
N GLY A 252 -13.56 -7.39 -36.63
CA GLY A 252 -12.62 -8.04 -35.71
C GLY A 252 -12.02 -9.31 -36.29
N GLN A 253 -12.85 -10.18 -36.86
CA GLN A 253 -12.39 -11.39 -37.54
C GLN A 253 -11.50 -11.07 -38.73
N GLN A 254 -11.89 -10.15 -39.61
CA GLN A 254 -11.10 -9.74 -40.76
C GLN A 254 -9.72 -9.21 -40.37
N LEU A 255 -9.66 -8.33 -39.37
CA LEU A 255 -8.38 -7.79 -38.89
C LEU A 255 -7.51 -8.88 -38.29
N PHE A 256 -8.08 -9.77 -37.48
CA PHE A 256 -7.31 -10.87 -36.87
C PHE A 256 -6.81 -11.86 -37.93
N THR A 257 -7.60 -12.19 -38.95
CA THR A 257 -7.16 -13.05 -40.05
C THR A 257 -6.09 -12.38 -40.91
N ALA A 258 -6.20 -11.07 -41.18
CA ALA A 258 -5.25 -10.34 -42.01
C ALA A 258 -3.90 -10.09 -41.32
N TYR A 259 -3.90 -9.78 -40.03
CA TYR A 259 -2.71 -9.31 -39.31
C TYR A 259 -2.25 -10.24 -38.18
N GLY A 260 -3.10 -11.16 -37.71
CA GLY A 260 -2.77 -12.15 -36.68
C GLY A 260 -2.17 -11.52 -35.41
N SER A 261 -1.02 -12.07 -34.98
CA SER A 261 -0.31 -11.63 -33.78
C SER A 261 0.31 -10.23 -33.89
N SER A 262 0.46 -9.67 -35.10
CA SER A 262 1.01 -8.31 -35.27
C SER A 262 0.12 -7.23 -34.65
N LEU A 263 -1.16 -7.51 -34.41
CA LEU A 263 -2.09 -6.61 -33.72
C LEU A 263 -1.86 -6.52 -32.21
N ILE A 264 -1.09 -7.44 -31.61
CA ILE A 264 -0.89 -7.47 -30.15
C ILE A 264 -0.19 -6.20 -29.67
N ILE A 265 0.90 -5.80 -30.34
CA ILE A 265 1.67 -4.61 -29.95
C ILE A 265 0.81 -3.33 -30.02
N PRO A 266 0.14 -2.98 -31.15
CA PRO A 266 -0.69 -1.79 -31.20
C PRO A 266 -1.87 -1.87 -30.23
N PHE A 267 -2.47 -3.06 -30.03
CA PHE A 267 -3.53 -3.23 -29.04
C PHE A 267 -3.05 -2.96 -27.60
N CYS A 268 -1.87 -3.46 -27.23
CA CYS A 268 -1.27 -3.20 -25.92
C CYS A 268 -0.96 -1.71 -25.73
N LEU A 269 -0.39 -1.03 -26.73
CA LEU A 269 -0.10 0.41 -26.67
C LEU A 269 -1.38 1.24 -26.50
N LEU A 270 -2.43 0.92 -27.27
CA LEU A 270 -3.73 1.59 -27.14
C LEU A 270 -4.38 1.30 -25.78
N SER A 271 -4.26 0.07 -25.28
CA SER A 271 -4.74 -0.30 -23.94
C SER A 271 -4.01 0.47 -22.84
N MET A 272 -2.69 0.63 -22.93
CA MET A 272 -1.91 1.45 -22.00
C MET A 272 -2.34 2.92 -22.03
N LEU A 273 -2.61 3.48 -23.21
CA LEU A 273 -3.14 4.83 -23.36
C LEU A 273 -4.51 4.96 -22.66
N VAL A 274 -5.41 4.02 -22.92
CA VAL A 274 -6.74 4.01 -22.29
C VAL A 274 -6.64 3.91 -20.76
N VAL A 275 -5.79 3.03 -20.24
CA VAL A 275 -5.59 2.88 -18.79
C VAL A 275 -4.98 4.16 -18.19
N THR A 276 -4.05 4.81 -18.89
CA THR A 276 -3.50 6.10 -18.43
C THR A 276 -4.60 7.18 -18.34
N LEU A 277 -5.48 7.27 -19.34
CA LEU A 277 -6.59 8.21 -19.33
C LEU A 277 -7.65 7.87 -18.26
N HIS A 278 -7.90 6.58 -18.03
CA HIS A 278 -8.74 6.07 -16.95
C HIS A 278 -8.23 6.55 -15.57
N GLU A 279 -6.93 6.37 -15.32
CA GLU A 279 -6.27 6.80 -14.10
C GLU A 279 -6.31 8.32 -13.92
N LEU A 280 -6.10 9.08 -14.98
CA LEU A 280 -6.29 10.53 -14.99
C LEU A 280 -7.75 10.93 -14.70
N GLY A 281 -8.73 10.16 -15.17
CA GLY A 281 -10.14 10.36 -14.85
C GLY A 281 -10.43 10.34 -13.35
N HIS A 282 -9.85 9.37 -12.63
CA HIS A 282 -9.91 9.34 -11.16
C HIS A 282 -9.22 10.54 -10.54
N ALA A 283 -8.00 10.85 -10.99
CA ALA A 283 -7.18 11.94 -10.46
C ALA A 283 -7.89 13.29 -10.55
N PHE A 284 -8.38 13.64 -11.75
CA PHE A 284 -9.09 14.89 -12.00
C PHE A 284 -10.42 14.96 -11.24
N THR A 285 -11.16 13.86 -11.14
CA THR A 285 -12.43 13.84 -10.39
C THR A 285 -12.19 14.00 -8.89
N LEU A 286 -11.14 13.39 -8.34
CA LEU A 286 -10.75 13.60 -6.95
C LEU A 286 -10.33 15.06 -6.72
N LYS A 287 -9.55 15.63 -7.64
CA LYS A 287 -9.11 17.01 -7.55
C LYS A 287 -10.25 18.02 -7.67
N HIS A 288 -11.26 17.73 -8.51
CA HIS A 288 -12.47 18.54 -8.61
C HIS A 288 -13.18 18.69 -7.25
N TYR A 289 -13.21 17.62 -6.45
CA TYR A 289 -13.80 17.62 -5.12
C TYR A 289 -12.85 18.09 -4.00
N GLY A 290 -11.68 18.62 -4.36
CA GLY A 290 -10.69 19.15 -3.41
C GLY A 290 -9.80 18.09 -2.76
N GLY A 291 -9.78 16.87 -3.30
CA GLY A 291 -8.88 15.82 -2.85
C GLY A 291 -7.45 15.98 -3.36
N ILE A 292 -6.51 15.26 -2.74
CA ILE A 292 -5.08 15.29 -3.06
C ILE A 292 -4.69 13.99 -3.77
N VAL A 293 -3.82 14.11 -4.78
CA VAL A 293 -3.28 12.97 -5.53
C VAL A 293 -1.77 12.92 -5.30
N PRO A 294 -1.29 12.15 -4.30
CA PRO A 294 0.11 12.21 -3.88
C PRO A 294 1.08 11.59 -4.89
N GLU A 295 0.63 10.58 -5.64
CA GLU A 295 1.49 9.87 -6.58
C GLU A 295 0.71 9.28 -7.75
N VAL A 296 1.38 9.24 -8.90
CA VAL A 296 1.02 8.45 -10.07
C VAL A 296 2.23 7.61 -10.47
N GLY A 297 1.98 6.41 -10.97
CA GLY A 297 3.07 5.54 -11.39
C GLY A 297 2.66 4.36 -12.24
N LEU A 298 3.52 3.35 -12.27
CA LEU A 298 3.29 2.08 -12.95
C LEU A 298 3.12 0.95 -11.93
N LEU A 299 2.06 0.19 -12.10
CA LEU A 299 1.79 -1.05 -11.41
C LEU A 299 2.05 -2.20 -12.38
N PHE A 300 2.96 -3.10 -12.03
CA PHE A 300 3.15 -4.34 -12.77
C PHE A 300 2.31 -5.42 -12.11
N MET A 301 1.43 -6.06 -12.86
CA MET A 301 0.67 -7.22 -12.42
C MET A 301 0.92 -8.38 -13.38
N LEU A 302 1.52 -9.46 -12.90
CA LEU A 302 1.99 -10.58 -13.72
C LEU A 302 2.94 -10.12 -14.86
N LEU A 303 3.82 -9.15 -14.58
CA LEU A 303 4.71 -8.47 -15.54
C LEU A 303 4.00 -7.63 -16.61
N ILE A 304 2.67 -7.48 -16.57
CA ILE A 304 1.93 -6.59 -17.45
C ILE A 304 1.96 -5.18 -16.82
N PRO A 305 2.53 -4.16 -17.50
CA PRO A 305 2.52 -2.79 -17.01
C PRO A 305 1.10 -2.21 -17.10
N ALA A 306 0.65 -1.60 -16.01
CA ALA A 306 -0.56 -0.78 -15.95
C ALA A 306 -0.22 0.57 -15.29
N ALA A 307 -0.89 1.64 -15.69
CA ALA A 307 -0.81 2.89 -14.94
C ALA A 307 -1.55 2.73 -13.60
N TYR A 308 -1.15 3.47 -12.57
CA TYR A 308 -1.94 3.60 -11.35
C TYR A 308 -1.88 5.04 -10.83
N THR A 309 -2.98 5.48 -10.22
CA THR A 309 -3.07 6.73 -9.47
C THR A 309 -3.44 6.43 -8.03
N ASN A 310 -2.76 7.08 -7.08
CA ASN A 310 -3.16 7.01 -5.69
C ASN A 310 -4.35 7.94 -5.42
N THR A 311 -5.54 7.35 -5.33
CA THR A 311 -6.80 8.05 -5.01
C THR A 311 -7.29 7.77 -3.59
N THR A 312 -6.37 7.44 -2.67
CA THR A 312 -6.69 7.10 -1.28
C THR A 312 -7.36 8.27 -0.55
N ASP A 313 -7.07 9.52 -0.90
CA ASP A 313 -7.74 10.69 -0.31
C ASP A 313 -9.24 10.78 -0.65
N SER A 314 -9.75 9.96 -1.58
CA SER A 314 -11.19 9.87 -1.86
C SER A 314 -12.01 9.42 -0.64
N TYR A 315 -11.41 8.68 0.31
CA TYR A 315 -12.09 8.28 1.54
C TYR A 315 -12.41 9.48 2.47
N ARG A 316 -11.68 10.59 2.36
CA ARG A 316 -11.92 11.83 3.10
C ARG A 316 -13.21 12.53 2.67
N LEU A 317 -13.65 12.32 1.43
CA LEU A 317 -14.83 13.00 0.89
C LEU A 317 -16.08 12.59 1.66
N VAL A 318 -16.75 13.57 2.29
CA VAL A 318 -17.92 13.35 3.16
C VAL A 318 -19.11 12.77 2.38
N LYS A 319 -19.41 13.33 1.20
CA LYS A 319 -20.58 12.92 0.41
C LYS A 319 -20.30 11.62 -0.32
N ARG A 320 -21.10 10.59 -0.05
CA ARG A 320 -21.05 9.28 -0.73
C ARG A 320 -21.07 9.39 -2.25
N ARG A 321 -21.89 10.29 -2.81
CA ARG A 321 -21.97 10.51 -4.26
C ARG A 321 -20.64 10.95 -4.87
N GLN A 322 -19.85 11.77 -4.15
CA GLN A 322 -18.55 12.21 -4.62
C GLN A 322 -17.56 11.04 -4.67
N ARG A 323 -17.53 10.20 -3.62
CA ARG A 323 -16.71 8.97 -3.59
C ARG A 323 -17.05 8.02 -4.73
N VAL A 324 -18.34 7.77 -4.94
CA VAL A 324 -18.84 6.94 -6.04
C VAL A 324 -18.42 7.52 -7.39
N LEU A 325 -18.52 8.83 -7.59
CA LEU A 325 -18.10 9.48 -8.83
C LEU A 325 -16.59 9.41 -9.06
N VAL A 326 -15.76 9.58 -8.02
CA VAL A 326 -14.31 9.38 -8.14
C VAL A 326 -14.00 7.96 -8.59
N ILE A 327 -14.62 6.95 -7.98
CA ILE A 327 -14.41 5.54 -8.36
C ILE A 327 -14.98 5.22 -9.75
N ALA A 328 -16.09 5.84 -10.14
CA ALA A 328 -16.70 5.59 -11.45
C ALA A 328 -15.99 6.35 -12.59
N ALA A 329 -15.23 7.41 -12.29
CA ALA A 329 -14.67 8.31 -13.29
C ALA A 329 -13.77 7.62 -14.32
N GLY A 330 -12.94 6.67 -13.87
CA GLY A 330 -12.07 5.90 -14.77
C GLY A 330 -12.89 5.08 -15.78
N VAL A 331 -13.93 4.38 -15.32
CA VAL A 331 -14.82 3.60 -16.20
C VAL A 331 -15.61 4.51 -17.15
N ILE A 332 -16.11 5.65 -16.66
CA ILE A 332 -16.80 6.65 -17.51
C ILE A 332 -15.84 7.17 -18.60
N CYS A 333 -14.58 7.42 -18.27
CA CYS A 333 -13.56 7.83 -19.23
C CYS A 333 -13.36 6.76 -20.32
N GLN A 334 -13.21 5.50 -19.93
CA GLN A 334 -13.06 4.39 -20.89
C GLN A 334 -14.28 4.24 -21.81
N LEU A 335 -15.51 4.31 -21.26
CA LEU A 335 -16.74 4.27 -22.06
C LEU A 335 -16.81 5.44 -23.04
N THR A 336 -16.41 6.64 -22.59
CA THR A 336 -16.35 7.83 -23.44
C THR A 336 -15.37 7.60 -24.60
N ILE A 337 -14.14 7.11 -24.33
CA ILE A 337 -13.16 6.77 -25.36
C ILE A 337 -13.72 5.72 -26.33
N ALA A 338 -14.37 4.67 -25.83
CA ALA A 338 -14.95 3.63 -26.67
C ALA A 338 -16.00 4.19 -27.65
N THR A 339 -16.88 5.08 -27.17
CA THR A 339 -17.91 5.69 -28.02
C THR A 339 -17.33 6.67 -29.04
N PHE A 340 -16.36 7.50 -28.67
CA PHE A 340 -15.65 8.33 -29.65
C PHE A 340 -14.93 7.50 -30.71
N ALA A 341 -14.28 6.40 -30.31
CA ALA A 341 -13.62 5.48 -31.21
C ALA A 341 -14.61 4.78 -32.16
N LEU A 342 -15.81 4.42 -31.68
CA LEU A 342 -16.90 3.90 -32.50
C LEU A 342 -17.33 4.89 -33.59
N TRP A 343 -17.52 6.17 -33.24
CA TRP A 343 -17.90 7.21 -34.20
C TRP A 343 -16.78 7.51 -35.20
N LEU A 344 -15.54 7.60 -34.74
CA LEU A 344 -14.37 7.75 -35.62
C LEU A 344 -14.27 6.60 -36.61
N TRP A 345 -14.50 5.36 -36.16
CA TRP A 345 -14.52 4.21 -37.05
C TRP A 345 -15.63 4.32 -38.11
N ASN A 346 -16.84 4.73 -37.72
CA ASN A 346 -17.98 4.89 -38.62
C ASN A 346 -17.78 5.99 -39.69
N ILE A 347 -17.08 7.08 -39.36
CA ILE A 347 -16.82 8.19 -40.29
C ILE A 347 -15.57 7.92 -41.14
N SER A 348 -14.69 7.00 -40.70
CA SER A 348 -13.45 6.70 -41.39
C SER A 348 -13.69 5.93 -42.70
N VAL A 349 -12.85 6.22 -43.70
CA VAL A 349 -12.83 5.46 -44.95
C VAL A 349 -12.42 4.01 -44.65
N SER A 350 -13.19 3.06 -45.16
CA SER A 350 -12.93 1.63 -44.99
C SER A 350 -11.54 1.25 -45.50
N GLY A 351 -10.77 0.51 -44.68
CA GLY A 351 -9.40 0.10 -45.01
C GLY A 351 -8.32 1.13 -44.67
N SER A 352 -8.68 2.34 -44.24
CA SER A 352 -7.70 3.33 -43.77
C SER A 352 -7.06 2.93 -42.43
N TRP A 353 -5.86 3.47 -42.16
CA TRP A 353 -5.21 3.32 -40.85
C TRP A 353 -6.09 3.86 -39.72
N LEU A 354 -6.82 4.96 -39.97
CA LEU A 354 -7.70 5.58 -38.99
C LEU A 354 -8.87 4.66 -38.63
N ALA A 355 -9.47 3.97 -39.61
CA ALA A 355 -10.52 2.99 -39.36
C ALA A 355 -10.02 1.83 -38.49
N THR A 356 -8.84 1.28 -38.81
CA THR A 356 -8.24 0.17 -38.05
C THR A 356 -7.85 0.59 -36.63
N THR A 357 -7.19 1.73 -36.47
CA THR A 357 -6.79 2.25 -35.14
C THR A 357 -7.99 2.61 -34.28
N SER A 358 -9.04 3.21 -34.87
CA SER A 358 -10.29 3.53 -34.15
C SER A 358 -11.00 2.26 -33.69
N TYR A 359 -11.08 1.24 -34.54
CA TYR A 359 -11.60 -0.07 -34.15
C TYR A 359 -10.79 -0.68 -33.00
N LEU A 360 -9.46 -0.73 -33.10
CA LEU A 360 -8.61 -1.27 -32.05
C LEU A 360 -8.73 -0.48 -30.73
N LEU A 361 -8.83 0.85 -30.79
CA LEU A 361 -9.02 1.70 -29.62
C LEU A 361 -10.37 1.45 -28.95
N MET A 362 -11.44 1.29 -29.74
CA MET A 362 -12.76 0.91 -29.24
C MET A 362 -12.70 -0.43 -28.50
N VAL A 363 -12.09 -1.45 -29.11
CA VAL A 363 -11.98 -2.78 -28.51
C VAL A 363 -11.09 -2.74 -27.26
N ALA A 364 -9.98 -2.01 -27.27
CA ALA A 364 -9.11 -1.83 -26.10
C ALA A 364 -9.85 -1.16 -24.94
N ALA A 365 -10.64 -0.12 -25.22
CA ALA A 365 -11.45 0.55 -24.23
C ALA A 365 -12.56 -0.33 -23.66
N LEU A 366 -13.31 -1.06 -24.50
CA LEU A 366 -14.33 -2.01 -24.02
C LEU A 366 -13.72 -3.18 -23.24
N PHE A 367 -12.57 -3.69 -23.67
CA PHE A 367 -11.84 -4.74 -22.98
C PHE A 367 -11.39 -4.29 -21.59
N THR A 368 -10.81 -3.10 -21.48
CA THR A 368 -10.37 -2.55 -20.19
C THR A 368 -11.55 -2.19 -19.28
N VAL A 369 -12.71 -1.76 -19.81
CA VAL A 369 -13.96 -1.63 -19.04
C VAL A 369 -14.38 -2.98 -18.47
N ALA A 370 -14.40 -4.04 -19.28
CA ALA A 370 -14.80 -5.37 -18.84
C ALA A 370 -13.90 -5.91 -17.72
N LEU A 371 -12.59 -5.63 -17.79
CA LEU A 371 -11.65 -5.97 -16.73
C LEU A 371 -11.88 -5.14 -15.46
N ASN A 372 -12.02 -3.82 -15.58
CA ASN A 372 -12.12 -2.92 -14.41
C ASN A 372 -13.47 -3.00 -13.71
N LEU A 373 -14.57 -3.16 -14.45
CA LEU A 373 -15.92 -3.24 -13.90
C LEU A 373 -16.23 -4.61 -13.28
N ASN A 374 -15.31 -5.57 -13.39
CA ASN A 374 -15.43 -6.85 -12.71
C ASN A 374 -15.46 -6.64 -11.18
N PRO A 375 -16.59 -6.92 -10.51
CA PRO A 375 -16.73 -6.65 -9.07
C PRO A 375 -15.96 -7.65 -8.19
N LEU A 376 -15.39 -8.70 -8.79
CA LEU A 376 -14.88 -9.88 -8.09
C LEU A 376 -13.36 -9.84 -7.92
N ALA A 377 -12.68 -9.10 -8.78
CA ALA A 377 -11.30 -8.68 -8.61
C ALA A 377 -11.26 -7.29 -7.93
N LYS A 378 -10.15 -6.95 -7.25
CA LYS A 378 -9.99 -5.66 -6.55
C LYS A 378 -9.71 -4.50 -7.52
N PHE A 379 -10.54 -4.39 -8.55
CA PHE A 379 -10.58 -3.28 -9.49
C PHE A 379 -11.73 -2.34 -9.14
N ASP A 380 -11.98 -1.33 -9.97
CA ASP A 380 -13.01 -0.32 -9.74
C ASP A 380 -14.40 -0.88 -9.50
N GLY A 381 -14.80 -1.96 -10.20
CA GLY A 381 -16.09 -2.60 -9.99
C GLY A 381 -16.29 -3.07 -8.54
N TYR A 382 -15.23 -3.57 -7.90
CA TYR A 382 -15.26 -3.96 -6.50
C TYR A 382 -15.41 -2.74 -5.58
N TYR A 383 -14.62 -1.70 -5.81
CA TYR A 383 -14.70 -0.48 -5.00
C TYR A 383 -16.00 0.28 -5.22
N LEU A 384 -16.58 0.21 -6.42
CA LEU A 384 -17.89 0.75 -6.75
C LEU A 384 -18.98 -0.03 -6.00
N ALA A 385 -18.91 -1.37 -5.98
CA ALA A 385 -19.81 -2.19 -5.17
C ALA A 385 -19.68 -1.87 -3.66
N VAL A 386 -18.47 -1.69 -3.14
CA VAL A 386 -18.24 -1.25 -1.76
C VAL A 386 -18.86 0.13 -1.52
N ALA A 387 -18.65 1.08 -2.43
CA ALA A 387 -19.18 2.43 -2.29
C ALA A 387 -20.72 2.47 -2.41
N LEU A 388 -21.33 1.62 -3.23
CA LEU A 388 -22.79 1.49 -3.45
C LEU A 388 -23.51 0.66 -2.37
N THR A 389 -22.83 -0.29 -1.73
CA THR A 389 -23.38 -1.05 -0.60
C THR A 389 -23.09 -0.37 0.73
N GLY A 390 -21.98 0.36 0.85
CA GLY A 390 -21.50 0.96 2.11
C GLY A 390 -20.74 -0.04 2.98
N ILE A 391 -20.53 -1.27 2.50
CA ILE A 391 -19.92 -2.37 3.24
C ILE A 391 -18.42 -2.37 2.95
N ASN A 392 -17.63 -1.82 3.87
CA ASN A 392 -16.17 -1.87 3.79
C ASN A 392 -15.65 -3.32 3.86
N ASN A 393 -14.56 -3.60 3.15
CA ASN A 393 -13.90 -4.91 3.14
C ASN A 393 -14.83 -6.09 2.76
N LEU A 394 -15.73 -5.86 1.79
CA LEU A 394 -16.73 -6.81 1.30
C LEU A 394 -16.15 -8.23 1.09
N ARG A 395 -15.01 -8.36 0.41
CA ARG A 395 -14.38 -9.67 0.14
C ARG A 395 -13.96 -10.40 1.42
N THR A 396 -13.31 -9.70 2.36
CA THR A 396 -12.83 -10.30 3.61
C THR A 396 -13.99 -10.70 4.51
N ARG A 397 -15.00 -9.81 4.66
CA ARG A 397 -16.21 -10.09 5.46
C ARG A 397 -17.01 -11.25 4.87
N CYS A 398 -17.07 -11.34 3.54
CA CYS A 398 -17.71 -12.44 2.83
C CYS A 398 -17.05 -13.80 3.15
N PHE A 399 -15.72 -13.90 3.08
CA PHE A 399 -15.03 -15.13 3.48
C PHE A 399 -15.19 -15.43 4.97
N GLY A 400 -15.20 -14.40 5.82
CA GLY A 400 -15.49 -14.53 7.25
C GLY A 400 -16.87 -15.11 7.51
N LEU A 401 -17.88 -14.63 6.79
CA LEU A 401 -19.26 -15.12 6.86
C LEU A 401 -19.34 -16.61 6.49
N TYR A 402 -18.75 -17.03 5.36
CA TYR A 402 -18.73 -18.45 4.99
C TYR A 402 -17.91 -19.32 5.94
N ALA A 403 -16.78 -18.82 6.45
CA ALA A 403 -16.01 -19.50 7.47
C ALA A 403 -16.80 -19.66 8.79
N SER A 404 -17.61 -18.67 9.15
CA SER A 404 -18.49 -18.74 10.33
C SER A 404 -19.62 -19.75 10.14
N LEU A 405 -20.24 -19.79 8.95
CA LEU A 405 -21.23 -20.81 8.56
C LEU A 405 -20.65 -22.23 8.63
N LEU A 406 -19.46 -22.43 8.05
CA LEU A 406 -18.78 -23.73 8.07
C LEU A 406 -18.41 -24.16 9.50
N ARG A 407 -18.00 -23.20 10.35
CA ARG A 407 -17.66 -23.42 11.76
C ARG A 407 -18.86 -23.36 12.71
N ARG A 408 -20.09 -23.24 12.20
CA ARG A 408 -21.34 -23.07 12.97
C ARG A 408 -21.28 -21.98 14.05
N LYS A 409 -20.56 -20.90 13.78
CA LYS A 409 -20.49 -19.73 14.66
C LYS A 409 -21.65 -18.76 14.37
N PRO A 410 -22.13 -17.99 15.37
CA PRO A 410 -23.17 -16.99 15.14
C PRO A 410 -22.71 -15.93 14.13
N ILE A 411 -23.60 -15.57 13.20
CA ILE A 411 -23.37 -14.52 12.21
C ILE A 411 -23.44 -13.17 12.95
N GLN A 412 -22.33 -12.44 12.96
CA GLN A 412 -22.25 -11.11 13.60
C GLN A 412 -22.73 -9.97 12.70
N GLU A 413 -23.06 -10.29 11.44
CA GLU A 413 -23.43 -9.31 10.41
C GLU A 413 -24.92 -9.00 10.40
N SER A 414 -25.27 -7.76 10.03
CA SER A 414 -26.67 -7.37 9.86
C SER A 414 -27.36 -8.22 8.77
N PRO A 415 -28.67 -8.48 8.86
CA PRO A 415 -29.36 -9.38 7.92
C PRO A 415 -29.33 -8.86 6.47
N ARG A 416 -29.30 -7.53 6.27
CA ARG A 416 -29.16 -6.91 4.94
C ARG A 416 -27.75 -7.10 4.38
N ASP A 417 -26.73 -6.87 5.20
CA ASP A 417 -25.33 -7.04 4.78
C ASP A 417 -25.03 -8.52 4.53
N ALA A 418 -25.56 -9.42 5.35
CA ALA A 418 -25.41 -10.87 5.21
C ALA A 418 -25.94 -11.37 3.86
N LEU A 419 -27.06 -10.85 3.36
CA LEU A 419 -27.62 -11.23 2.06
C LEU A 419 -26.71 -10.78 0.91
N ILE A 420 -26.21 -9.55 0.96
CA ILE A 420 -25.29 -8.99 -0.05
C ILE A 420 -23.98 -9.79 -0.06
N LEU A 421 -23.42 -10.07 1.13
CA LEU A 421 -22.20 -10.86 1.30
C LEU A 421 -22.41 -12.31 0.81
N ALA A 422 -23.55 -12.92 1.11
CA ALA A 422 -23.88 -14.28 0.69
C ALA A 422 -24.05 -14.40 -0.83
N ALA A 423 -24.60 -13.37 -1.51
CA ALA A 423 -24.68 -13.35 -2.96
C ALA A 423 -23.31 -13.12 -3.64
N TYR A 424 -22.48 -12.26 -3.06
CA TYR A 424 -21.17 -11.90 -3.62
C TYR A 424 -20.17 -13.07 -3.67
N ALA A 425 -20.11 -13.90 -2.63
CA ALA A 425 -19.16 -15.02 -2.56
C ALA A 425 -19.23 -16.03 -3.71
N PRO A 426 -20.40 -16.64 -4.00
CA PRO A 426 -20.51 -17.65 -5.04
C PRO A 426 -20.24 -17.03 -6.40
N LEU A 427 -20.72 -15.82 -6.66
CA LEU A 427 -20.41 -15.08 -7.88
C LEU A 427 -18.89 -14.87 -8.03
N SER A 428 -18.22 -14.41 -6.97
CA SER A 428 -16.76 -14.23 -6.96
C SER A 428 -16.01 -15.52 -7.20
N PHE A 429 -16.47 -16.62 -6.62
CA PHE A 429 -15.84 -17.92 -6.73
C PHE A 429 -16.00 -18.51 -8.13
N ILE A 430 -17.21 -18.48 -8.69
CA ILE A 430 -17.50 -18.92 -10.07
C ILE A 430 -16.63 -18.14 -11.05
N TYR A 431 -16.62 -16.82 -10.96
CA TYR A 431 -15.78 -15.99 -11.85
C TYR A 431 -14.30 -16.35 -11.75
N LEU A 432 -13.79 -16.51 -10.51
CA LEU A 432 -12.40 -16.87 -10.30
C LEU A 432 -12.10 -18.22 -10.97
N LEU A 433 -12.97 -19.21 -10.78
CA LEU A 433 -12.86 -20.52 -11.42
C LEU A 433 -12.94 -20.41 -12.95
N SER A 434 -13.83 -19.58 -13.49
CA SER A 434 -13.94 -19.35 -14.94
C SER A 434 -12.69 -18.69 -15.52
N VAL A 435 -12.15 -17.64 -14.88
CA VAL A 435 -10.96 -16.92 -15.39
C VAL A 435 -9.71 -17.78 -15.24
N PHE A 436 -9.45 -18.34 -14.07
CA PHE A 436 -8.29 -19.21 -13.89
C PHE A 436 -8.42 -20.49 -14.71
N GLY A 437 -9.61 -21.05 -14.84
CA GLY A 437 -9.88 -22.18 -15.72
C GLY A 437 -9.64 -21.86 -17.18
N PHE A 438 -10.08 -20.69 -17.66
CA PHE A 438 -9.82 -20.23 -19.02
C PHE A 438 -8.34 -19.96 -19.28
N ILE A 439 -7.65 -19.24 -18.38
CA ILE A 439 -6.21 -18.99 -18.49
C ILE A 439 -5.45 -20.31 -18.46
N PHE A 440 -5.78 -21.22 -17.54
CA PHE A 440 -5.17 -22.54 -17.45
C PHE A 440 -5.38 -23.31 -18.75
N TYR A 441 -6.61 -23.39 -19.26
CA TYR A 441 -6.92 -24.01 -20.54
C TYR A 441 -6.10 -23.42 -21.69
N ARG A 442 -6.02 -22.08 -21.80
CA ARG A 442 -5.26 -21.41 -22.87
C ARG A 442 -3.75 -21.60 -22.74
N VAL A 443 -3.21 -21.57 -21.53
CA VAL A 443 -1.78 -21.81 -21.28
C VAL A 443 -1.44 -23.27 -21.57
N THR A 444 -2.29 -24.22 -21.18
CA THR A 444 -2.12 -25.63 -21.50
C THR A 444 -2.25 -25.88 -23.00
N ASP A 445 -3.28 -25.33 -23.65
CA ASP A 445 -3.49 -25.42 -25.10
C ASP A 445 -2.31 -24.83 -25.89
N TRP A 446 -1.88 -23.61 -25.55
CA TRP A 446 -0.71 -22.97 -26.16
C TRP A 446 0.57 -23.76 -25.88
N GLY A 447 0.78 -24.20 -24.64
CA GLY A 447 1.96 -24.94 -24.22
C GLY A 447 2.06 -26.30 -24.91
N LEU A 448 0.94 -27.01 -25.07
CA LEU A 448 0.87 -28.29 -25.78
C LEU A 448 1.04 -28.12 -27.30
N THR A 449 0.51 -27.05 -27.87
CA THR A 449 0.67 -26.75 -29.31
C THR A 449 2.09 -26.28 -29.64
N ASN A 450 2.75 -25.62 -28.69
CA ASN A 450 4.07 -25.00 -28.88
C ASN A 450 5.19 -25.70 -28.09
N ILE A 451 5.02 -27.01 -27.78
CA ILE A 451 5.98 -27.82 -27.00
C ILE A 451 7.43 -27.61 -27.45
N PRO A 452 7.78 -27.66 -28.75
CA PRO A 452 9.18 -27.50 -29.17
C PRO A 452 9.75 -26.13 -28.82
N THR A 453 8.98 -25.05 -29.03
CA THR A 453 9.44 -23.70 -28.70
C THR A 453 9.53 -23.49 -27.19
N LEU A 454 8.57 -24.01 -26.42
CA LEU A 454 8.56 -23.91 -24.98
C LEU A 454 9.75 -24.68 -24.39
N ALA A 455 10.00 -25.90 -24.87
CA ALA A 455 11.18 -26.68 -24.51
C ALA A 455 12.48 -25.95 -24.84
N PHE A 456 12.61 -25.37 -26.03
CA PHE A 456 13.79 -24.60 -26.42
C PHE A 456 13.99 -23.34 -25.55
N THR A 457 12.92 -22.61 -25.23
CA THR A 457 12.98 -21.45 -24.32
C THR A 457 13.38 -21.83 -22.90
N LEU A 458 12.88 -22.94 -22.38
CA LEU A 458 13.27 -23.43 -21.05
C LEU A 458 14.71 -23.92 -21.03
N LEU A 459 15.16 -24.60 -22.08
CA LEU A 459 16.53 -25.09 -22.21
C LEU A 459 17.52 -23.93 -22.36
N THR A 460 17.17 -22.88 -23.11
CA THR A 460 17.98 -21.66 -23.21
C THR A 460 18.01 -20.87 -21.90
N LEU A 461 16.89 -20.71 -21.19
CA LEU A 461 16.87 -20.11 -19.84
C LEU A 461 17.70 -20.93 -18.84
N TRP A 462 17.63 -22.26 -18.91
CA TRP A 462 18.44 -23.16 -18.09
C TRP A 462 19.92 -23.03 -18.40
N LEU A 463 20.30 -22.98 -19.69
CA LEU A 463 21.67 -22.73 -20.13
C LEU A 463 22.18 -21.37 -19.64
N ILE A 464 21.39 -20.31 -19.76
CA ILE A 464 21.75 -18.97 -19.26
C ILE A 464 21.96 -19.03 -17.75
N TYR A 465 21.05 -19.64 -17.00
CA TYR A 465 21.17 -19.78 -15.54
C TYR A 465 22.40 -20.62 -15.13
N PHE A 466 22.71 -21.69 -15.87
CA PHE A 466 23.83 -22.58 -15.57
C PHE A 466 25.19 -21.97 -15.94
N TYR A 467 25.25 -21.23 -17.06
CA TYR A 467 26.49 -20.64 -17.57
C TYR A 467 26.73 -19.19 -17.14
N PHE A 468 25.74 -18.47 -16.59
CA PHE A 468 25.95 -17.24 -15.83
C PHE A 468 26.05 -17.58 -14.34
N PRO A 469 27.23 -17.96 -13.82
CA PRO A 469 27.43 -18.04 -12.39
C PRO A 469 27.17 -16.66 -11.79
N ASN A 470 26.51 -16.62 -10.62
CA ASN A 470 26.28 -15.44 -9.80
C ASN A 470 27.61 -14.72 -9.46
N ASN A 471 28.15 -13.94 -10.40
CA ASN A 471 29.31 -13.09 -10.20
C ASN A 471 28.89 -11.73 -9.64
N THR A 472 28.11 -11.74 -8.57
CA THR A 472 27.88 -10.55 -7.74
C THR A 472 27.62 -10.99 -6.30
N ILE A 473 28.69 -11.11 -5.51
CA ILE A 473 28.95 -10.46 -4.22
C ILE A 473 30.28 -11.03 -3.70
N SER A 474 31.40 -10.53 -4.24
CA SER A 474 32.68 -10.50 -3.52
C SER A 474 33.40 -9.19 -3.84
N LYS A 475 33.02 -8.13 -3.15
CA LYS A 475 33.78 -6.87 -2.97
C LYS A 475 33.35 -6.32 -1.61
N ASN A 476 34.20 -6.00 -0.64
CA ASN A 476 35.65 -5.88 -0.58
C ASN A 476 36.11 -6.25 0.84
N SER A 477 37.27 -6.91 0.89
CA SER A 477 38.25 -6.84 1.97
C SER A 477 38.75 -5.43 2.24
#